data_AF-A0A1I8JQ94-F1
#
_entry.id   AF-A0A1I8JQ94-F1
#
_cell.length_a   1.000
_cell.length_b   1.000
_cell.length_c   1.000
_cell.angle_alpha   90.00
_cell.angle_beta   90.00
_cell.angle_gamma   90.00
#
_symmetry.space_group_name_H-M   'P 1'
#
loop_
_entity.id
_entity.type
_entity.pdbx_description
1 polymer ?
#
loop_
_entity_poly.entity_id
_entity_poly.type
_entity_poly.pdbx_seq_one_letter_code
_entity_poly.pdbx_strand_id
1 'polypeptide(L)'
;VWGYMLVAYITVSFVLFVVARFLAVRMAKSAHPCNPDTEVLENQFSLINSLWFNIGSLMQQDLPRALSTRLVSGIWWFFTLIMISSYTANLAAFLTVERMQSPIESVEDLAGQNKIKYGTLSGGSTYQFFKVREFNTLSKGIDVFKRMWDYMSKRPDVFVNKTEEGIARVKRGDYAFILESTWNEYYTQRNCDLMRVGGLLDSKGYGIGLPSGTQPIMTELWQELKLALRCAVRWLQEAACGPPGARKASGGS
;
A
#
# COMPACT_ATOMS: atom_id res chain seq x y z
N VAL A 1 21.54 12.77 -8.76
CA VAL A 1 20.85 12.40 -10.02
C VAL A 1 20.52 13.62 -10.86
N TRP A 2 19.70 14.56 -10.37
CA TRP A 2 19.30 15.77 -11.13
C TRP A 2 20.46 16.64 -11.65
N GLY A 3 21.52 16.82 -10.87
CA GLY A 3 22.72 17.53 -11.34
C GLY A 3 23.42 16.84 -12.52
N TYR A 4 23.57 15.51 -12.47
CA TYR A 4 24.13 14.74 -13.59
C TYR A 4 23.25 14.78 -14.83
N MET A 5 21.93 14.83 -14.67
CA MET A 5 20.98 15.00 -15.79
C MET A 5 21.19 16.34 -16.51
N LEU A 6 21.36 17.43 -15.76
CA LEU A 6 21.60 18.76 -16.31
C LEU A 6 22.94 18.81 -17.07
N VAL A 7 24.00 18.22 -16.50
CA VAL A 7 25.31 18.14 -17.14
C VAL A 7 25.27 17.28 -18.42
N ALA A 8 24.59 16.13 -18.39
CA ALA A 8 24.45 15.26 -19.56
C ALA A 8 23.67 15.97 -20.69
N TYR A 9 22.59 16.69 -20.35
CA TYR A 9 21.82 17.47 -21.31
C TYR A 9 22.66 18.56 -22.00
N ILE A 10 23.41 19.34 -21.23
CA ILE A 10 24.32 20.37 -21.77
C ILE A 10 25.39 19.74 -22.66
N THR A 11 25.95 18.60 -22.25
CA THR A 11 26.97 17.88 -23.01
C THR A 11 26.45 17.41 -24.37
N VAL A 12 25.25 16.82 -24.41
CA VAL A 12 24.63 16.35 -25.66
C VAL A 12 24.29 17.52 -26.59
N SER A 13 23.78 18.63 -26.06
CA SER A 13 23.54 19.84 -26.85
C SER A 13 24.84 20.43 -27.41
N PHE A 14 25.94 20.41 -26.66
CA PHE A 14 27.24 20.81 -27.17
C PHE A 14 27.75 19.87 -28.28
N VAL A 15 27.61 18.56 -28.11
CA VAL A 15 28.00 17.56 -29.13
C VAL A 15 27.19 17.75 -30.42
N LEU A 16 25.87 17.99 -30.32
CA LEU A 16 25.02 18.26 -31.49
C LEU A 16 25.44 19.56 -32.20
N PHE A 17 25.77 20.61 -31.47
CA PHE A 17 26.29 21.86 -32.04
C PHE A 17 27.59 21.63 -32.81
N VAL A 18 28.54 20.89 -32.23
CA VAL A 18 29.83 20.58 -32.85
C VAL A 18 29.64 19.72 -34.12
N VAL A 19 28.80 18.67 -34.04
CA VAL A 19 28.49 17.81 -35.19
C VAL A 19 27.82 18.60 -36.31
N ALA A 20 26.87 19.50 -35.99
CA ALA A 20 26.22 20.35 -36.98
C ALA A 20 27.24 21.28 -37.69
N ARG A 21 28.19 21.86 -36.96
CA ARG A 21 29.27 22.68 -37.54
C ARG A 21 30.23 21.87 -38.41
N PHE A 22 30.65 20.69 -37.98
CA PHE A 22 31.50 19.81 -38.80
C PHE A 22 30.81 19.35 -40.07
N LEU A 23 29.51 19.04 -40.01
CA LEU A 23 28.71 18.71 -41.19
C LEU A 23 28.61 19.91 -42.13
N ALA A 24 28.35 21.11 -41.63
CA ALA A 24 28.31 22.33 -42.44
C ALA A 24 29.65 22.57 -43.17
N VAL A 25 30.78 22.42 -42.46
CA VAL A 25 32.13 22.57 -43.05
C VAL A 25 32.41 21.49 -44.11
N ARG A 26 31.96 20.25 -43.88
CA ARG A 26 32.15 19.14 -44.84
C ARG A 26 31.33 19.35 -46.11
N MET A 27 30.08 19.77 -46.00
CA MET A 27 29.22 20.05 -47.14
C MET A 27 29.67 21.29 -47.93
N ALA A 28 30.20 22.33 -47.25
CA ALA A 28 30.79 23.49 -47.91
C ALA A 28 32.03 23.13 -48.75
N LYS A 29 32.81 22.12 -48.34
CA LYS A 29 33.96 21.61 -49.10
C LYS A 29 33.58 20.65 -50.24
N SER A 30 32.37 20.07 -50.20
CA SER A 30 31.85 19.16 -51.24
C SER A 30 30.95 19.86 -52.27
N ALA A 31 30.81 21.18 -52.21
CA ALA A 31 30.06 21.97 -53.18
C ALA A 31 30.86 22.13 -54.48
N HIS A 32 30.55 21.31 -55.49
CA HIS A 32 31.08 21.52 -56.83
C HIS A 32 30.45 22.78 -57.46
N PRO A 33 31.24 23.65 -58.11
CA PRO A 33 30.80 24.98 -58.57
C PRO A 33 29.74 25.00 -59.68
N CYS A 34 29.24 23.84 -60.14
CA CYS A 34 28.34 23.73 -61.29
C CYS A 34 26.94 23.14 -60.99
N ASN A 35 26.54 22.96 -59.73
CA ASN A 35 25.17 22.54 -59.40
C ASN A 35 24.43 23.63 -58.60
N PRO A 36 23.49 24.39 -59.21
CA PRO A 36 22.78 25.48 -58.55
C PRO A 36 21.80 25.00 -57.46
N ASP A 37 21.53 23.69 -57.37
CA ASP A 37 20.66 23.07 -56.34
C ASP A 37 21.42 22.50 -55.13
N THR A 38 22.68 22.87 -54.94
CA THR A 38 23.31 22.63 -53.62
C THR A 38 22.75 23.65 -52.65
N GLU A 39 21.59 23.35 -52.07
CA GLU A 39 21.06 24.05 -50.88
C GLU A 39 22.20 24.11 -49.86
N VAL A 40 22.87 25.26 -49.81
CA VAL A 40 23.75 25.61 -48.71
C VAL A 40 22.83 25.55 -47.50
N LEU A 41 22.93 24.46 -46.73
CA LEU A 41 22.12 24.28 -45.54
C LEU A 41 22.45 25.47 -44.63
N GLU A 42 21.60 26.50 -44.67
CA GLU A 42 21.76 27.69 -43.85
C GLU A 42 21.91 27.21 -42.41
N ASN A 43 22.97 27.68 -41.76
CA ASN A 43 23.34 27.22 -40.44
C ASN A 43 22.34 27.75 -39.41
N GLN A 44 21.15 27.14 -39.34
CA GLN A 44 20.08 27.47 -38.40
C GLN A 44 20.35 26.93 -36.98
N PHE A 45 21.45 26.20 -36.77
CA PHE A 45 21.88 25.73 -35.46
C PHE A 45 22.71 26.78 -34.71
N SER A 46 22.03 27.75 -34.09
CA SER A 46 22.57 28.51 -32.95
C SER A 46 22.58 27.63 -31.68
N LEU A 47 23.41 27.94 -30.67
CA LEU A 47 23.48 27.17 -29.41
C LEU A 47 22.09 27.03 -28.75
N ILE A 48 21.28 28.09 -28.79
CA ILE A 48 19.91 28.11 -28.28
C ILE A 48 18.98 27.22 -29.12
N ASN A 49 19.17 27.19 -30.43
CA ASN A 49 18.39 26.32 -31.33
C ASN A 49 18.77 24.84 -31.16
N SER A 50 20.02 24.54 -30.80
CA SER A 50 20.45 23.17 -30.48
C SER A 50 19.91 22.70 -29.12
N LEU A 51 19.80 23.60 -28.14
CA LEU A 51 19.14 23.32 -26.85
C LEU A 51 17.64 23.08 -27.05
N TRP A 52 16.98 23.95 -27.82
CA TRP A 52 15.57 23.81 -28.18
C TRP A 52 15.32 22.54 -28.99
N PHE A 53 16.18 22.22 -29.95
CA PHE A 53 16.11 20.98 -30.73
C PHE A 53 16.32 19.73 -29.87
N ASN A 54 17.19 19.76 -28.86
CA ASN A 54 17.38 18.65 -27.93
C ASN A 54 16.06 18.37 -27.16
N ILE A 55 15.35 19.42 -26.74
CA ILE A 55 14.01 19.32 -26.12
C ILE A 55 12.96 18.86 -27.13
N GLY A 56 12.92 19.44 -28.33
CA GLY A 56 11.97 19.10 -29.39
C GLY A 56 12.13 17.67 -29.95
N SER A 57 13.37 17.15 -29.96
CA SER A 57 13.66 15.76 -30.35
C SER A 57 13.03 14.73 -29.40
N LEU A 58 12.82 15.12 -28.12
CA LEU A 58 12.08 14.32 -27.16
C LEU A 58 10.57 14.31 -27.45
N MET A 59 10.04 15.38 -28.04
CA MET A 59 8.62 15.56 -28.39
C MET A 59 8.29 15.17 -29.84
N GLN A 60 9.15 14.39 -30.51
CA GLN A 60 8.98 13.93 -31.91
C GLN A 60 8.81 15.05 -32.95
N GLN A 61 9.19 16.29 -32.64
CA GLN A 61 8.71 17.42 -33.43
C GLN A 61 9.55 17.73 -34.68
N ASP A 62 10.82 17.30 -34.78
CA ASP A 62 11.65 17.51 -35.97
C ASP A 62 12.78 16.46 -36.12
N LEU A 63 12.86 15.77 -37.27
CA LEU A 63 13.91 14.78 -37.56
C LEU A 63 15.04 15.41 -38.40
N PRO A 64 16.31 15.34 -37.96
CA PRO A 64 17.39 15.98 -38.69
C PRO A 64 17.68 15.21 -40.00
N ARG A 65 17.99 15.96 -41.07
CA ARG A 65 18.18 15.43 -42.44
C ARG A 65 19.43 14.52 -42.56
N ALA A 66 20.44 14.69 -41.70
CA ALA A 66 21.70 13.94 -41.72
C ALA A 66 21.68 12.66 -40.82
N LEU A 67 22.29 11.57 -41.30
CA LEU A 67 22.33 10.27 -40.60
C LEU A 67 23.09 10.31 -39.26
N SER A 68 24.19 11.07 -39.16
CA SER A 68 24.99 11.15 -37.92
C SER A 68 24.25 11.83 -36.78
N THR A 69 23.47 12.88 -37.07
CA THR A 69 22.63 13.57 -36.08
C THR A 69 21.48 12.70 -35.59
N ARG A 70 20.98 11.77 -36.42
CA ARG A 70 19.94 10.80 -36.01
C ARG A 70 20.46 9.79 -35.00
N LEU A 71 21.70 9.31 -35.17
CA LEU A 71 22.30 8.36 -34.21
C LEU A 71 22.52 9.00 -32.84
N VAL A 72 23.00 10.24 -32.79
CA VAL A 72 23.20 10.97 -31.52
C VAL A 72 21.87 11.23 -30.82
N SER A 73 20.84 11.72 -31.55
CA SER A 73 19.50 11.89 -30.99
C SER A 73 18.87 10.57 -30.55
N GLY A 74 19.10 9.46 -31.27
CA GLY A 74 18.58 8.14 -30.92
C GLY A 74 19.18 7.58 -29.62
N ILE A 75 20.51 7.72 -29.43
CA ILE A 75 21.18 7.31 -28.19
C ILE A 75 20.68 8.15 -27.01
N TRP A 76 20.56 9.48 -27.20
CA TRP A 76 20.02 10.38 -26.18
C TRP A 76 18.56 10.06 -25.83
N TRP A 77 17.74 9.76 -26.82
CA TRP A 77 16.35 9.36 -26.63
C TRP A 77 16.24 8.05 -25.84
N PHE A 78 17.05 7.04 -26.18
CA PHE A 78 17.08 5.77 -25.46
C PHE A 78 17.52 5.95 -23.99
N PHE A 79 18.54 6.77 -23.75
CA PHE A 79 18.97 7.14 -22.40
C PHE A 79 17.85 7.82 -21.61
N THR A 80 17.17 8.78 -22.23
CA THR A 80 16.06 9.52 -21.59
C THR A 80 14.88 8.59 -21.26
N LEU A 81 14.54 7.64 -22.14
CA LEU A 81 13.51 6.64 -21.88
C LEU A 81 13.84 5.74 -20.69
N ILE A 82 15.08 5.26 -20.58
CA ILE A 82 15.51 4.45 -19.42
C ILE A 82 15.38 5.25 -18.13
N MET A 83 15.78 6.53 -18.15
CA MET A 83 15.71 7.40 -16.98
C MET A 83 14.27 7.68 -16.55
N ILE A 84 13.38 8.02 -17.49
CA ILE A 84 11.95 8.23 -17.21
C ILE A 84 11.34 6.93 -16.68
N SER A 85 11.61 5.78 -17.31
CA SER A 85 11.08 4.48 -16.87
C SER A 85 11.54 4.12 -15.45
N SER A 86 12.79 4.42 -15.09
CA SER A 86 13.30 4.18 -13.73
C SER A 86 12.67 5.12 -12.71
N TYR A 87 12.45 6.38 -13.10
CA TYR A 87 11.79 7.36 -12.24
C TYR A 87 10.30 7.00 -12.03
N THR A 88 9.59 6.62 -13.10
CA THR A 88 8.20 6.17 -12.99
C THR A 88 8.07 4.88 -12.19
N ALA A 89 9.03 3.94 -12.31
CA ALA A 89 9.08 2.74 -11.48
C ALA A 89 9.28 3.06 -9.99
N ASN A 90 10.22 3.94 -9.65
CA ASN A 90 10.46 4.36 -8.27
C ASN A 90 9.27 5.13 -7.68
N LEU A 91 8.63 5.99 -8.48
CA LEU A 91 7.42 6.70 -8.09
C LEU A 91 6.25 5.72 -7.86
N ALA A 92 6.04 4.77 -8.78
CA ALA A 92 5.01 3.74 -8.64
C ALA A 92 5.26 2.87 -7.40
N ALA A 93 6.51 2.49 -7.14
CA ALA A 93 6.89 1.76 -5.93
C ALA A 93 6.62 2.58 -4.66
N PHE A 94 6.90 3.88 -4.66
CA PHE A 94 6.58 4.74 -3.52
C PHE A 94 5.06 4.85 -3.29
N LEU A 95 4.29 5.09 -4.34
CA LEU A 95 2.84 5.19 -4.28
C LEU A 95 2.16 3.88 -3.84
N THR A 96 2.76 2.72 -4.13
CA THR A 96 2.25 1.45 -3.63
C THR A 96 2.67 1.16 -2.19
N VAL A 97 3.83 1.65 -1.73
CA VAL A 97 4.32 1.49 -0.35
C VAL A 97 3.49 2.28 0.66
N GLU A 98 3.09 3.52 0.37
CA GLU A 98 2.26 4.32 1.28
C GLU A 98 0.88 3.68 1.57
N ARG A 99 0.40 2.79 0.69
CA ARG A 99 -0.86 2.06 0.90
C ARG A 99 -0.72 0.75 1.66
N MET A 100 0.49 0.28 1.95
CA MET A 100 0.74 -1.06 2.49
C MET A 100 1.19 -1.09 3.95
N GLN A 101 1.51 0.06 4.56
CA GLN A 101 1.88 0.09 5.97
C GLN A 101 0.65 0.28 6.85
N SER A 102 0.17 -0.82 7.44
CA SER A 102 -0.69 -0.72 8.61
C SER A 102 0.11 -0.07 9.74
N PRO A 103 -0.37 1.00 10.37
CA PRO A 103 0.35 1.67 11.45
C PRO A 103 0.52 0.81 12.71
N ILE A 104 -0.14 -0.36 12.75
CA ILE A 104 -0.04 -1.35 13.83
C ILE A 104 0.02 -2.74 13.17
N GLU A 105 1.05 -3.51 13.48
CA GLU A 105 1.14 -4.93 13.08
C GLU A 105 0.87 -5.89 14.25
N SER A 106 1.19 -5.46 15.48
CA SER A 106 1.11 -6.30 16.67
C SER A 106 0.55 -5.56 17.90
N VAL A 107 0.18 -6.33 18.92
CA VAL A 107 -0.37 -5.79 20.17
C VAL A 107 0.72 -5.13 21.02
N GLU A 108 1.97 -5.54 20.86
CA GLU A 108 3.14 -4.93 21.49
C GLU A 108 3.35 -3.51 20.97
N ASP A 109 3.21 -3.29 19.67
CA ASP A 109 3.30 -1.98 19.03
C ASP A 109 2.16 -1.06 19.51
N LEU A 110 0.93 -1.60 19.57
CA LEU A 110 -0.23 -0.91 20.13
C LEU A 110 -0.02 -0.48 21.59
N ALA A 111 0.61 -1.32 22.41
CA ALA A 111 0.94 -1.03 23.81
C ALA A 111 2.13 -0.06 23.99
N GLY A 112 3.02 0.01 23.00
CA GLY A 112 4.17 0.92 22.97
C GLY A 112 3.78 2.36 22.62
N GLN A 113 2.74 2.53 21.81
CA GLN A 113 2.27 3.83 21.33
C GLN A 113 1.04 4.36 22.10
N ASN A 114 0.87 5.68 22.11
CA ASN A 114 -0.24 6.36 22.79
C ASN A 114 -1.17 7.16 21.84
N LYS A 115 -0.90 7.13 20.52
CA LYS A 115 -1.63 7.92 19.52
C LYS A 115 -2.99 7.31 19.23
N ILE A 116 -3.04 5.99 19.02
CA ILE A 116 -4.26 5.22 18.78
C ILE A 116 -4.79 4.72 20.12
N LYS A 117 -6.03 5.10 20.45
CA LYS A 117 -6.70 4.64 21.67
C LYS A 117 -7.17 3.21 21.47
N TYR A 118 -7.17 2.39 22.52
CA TYR A 118 -7.69 1.03 22.43
C TYR A 118 -8.51 0.66 23.65
N GLY A 119 -9.49 -0.21 23.46
CA GLY A 119 -10.42 -0.62 24.52
C GLY A 119 -11.24 -1.85 24.17
N THR A 120 -12.01 -2.30 25.15
CA THR A 120 -12.88 -3.49 25.08
C THR A 120 -14.33 -3.12 25.38
N LEU A 121 -15.23 -4.08 25.19
CA LEU A 121 -16.60 -3.99 25.72
C LEU A 121 -16.56 -3.97 27.26
N SER A 122 -17.28 -3.03 27.86
CA SER A 122 -17.43 -2.90 29.31
C SER A 122 -18.13 -4.13 29.89
N GLY A 123 -17.54 -4.77 30.90
CA GLY A 123 -18.08 -5.98 31.53
C GLY A 123 -18.00 -7.26 30.68
N GLY A 124 -17.38 -7.22 29.49
CA GLY A 124 -17.19 -8.39 28.63
C GLY A 124 -16.15 -9.39 29.14
N SER A 125 -16.10 -10.56 28.50
CA SER A 125 -15.11 -11.62 28.76
C SER A 125 -13.66 -11.11 28.62
N THR A 126 -13.41 -10.28 27.61
CA THR A 126 -12.11 -9.65 27.33
C THR A 126 -11.75 -8.59 28.37
N TYR A 127 -12.72 -7.82 28.88
CA TYR A 127 -12.50 -6.87 29.97
C TYR A 127 -12.03 -7.60 31.24
N GLN A 128 -12.72 -8.69 31.60
CA GLN A 128 -12.33 -9.51 32.75
C GLN A 128 -10.98 -10.20 32.54
N PHE A 129 -10.64 -10.58 31.31
CA PHE A 129 -9.33 -11.14 30.99
C PHE A 129 -8.20 -10.17 31.35
N PHE A 130 -8.29 -8.90 30.96
CA PHE A 130 -7.27 -7.91 31.29
C PHE A 130 -7.25 -7.57 32.78
N LYS A 131 -8.42 -7.53 33.43
CA LYS A 131 -8.55 -7.29 34.87
C LYS A 131 -7.94 -8.40 35.74
N VAL A 132 -8.23 -9.67 35.42
CA VAL A 132 -7.81 -10.82 36.26
C VAL A 132 -6.31 -11.09 36.15
N ARG A 133 -5.69 -10.78 35.01
CA ARG A 133 -4.25 -11.01 34.81
C ARG A 133 -3.34 -10.08 35.61
N GLU A 134 -3.89 -9.09 36.32
CA GLU A 134 -3.16 -8.29 37.32
C GLU A 134 -2.57 -9.17 38.45
N PHE A 135 -3.17 -10.34 38.74
CA PHE A 135 -2.84 -11.14 39.92
C PHE A 135 -1.80 -12.27 39.71
N ASN A 136 -1.69 -12.87 38.51
CA ASN A 136 -0.82 -14.02 38.27
C ASN A 136 0.47 -13.62 37.50
N THR A 137 1.48 -13.20 38.26
CA THR A 137 2.77 -12.70 37.75
C THR A 137 3.77 -13.83 37.54
N LEU A 138 3.79 -14.50 36.37
CA LEU A 138 4.88 -15.43 36.02
C LEU A 138 4.95 -15.78 34.52
N SER A 139 5.28 -14.81 33.66
CA SER A 139 5.89 -15.04 32.33
C SER A 139 6.08 -13.74 31.54
N LYS A 140 7.20 -13.62 30.81
CA LYS A 140 7.64 -12.47 29.99
C LYS A 140 6.63 -11.91 28.97
N GLY A 141 5.55 -12.64 28.62
CA GLY A 141 4.47 -12.13 27.76
C GLY A 141 3.38 -11.34 28.51
N ILE A 142 3.46 -11.25 29.84
CA ILE A 142 2.42 -10.67 30.70
C ILE A 142 2.60 -9.15 30.87
N ASP A 143 3.81 -8.62 30.72
CA ASP A 143 4.10 -7.20 30.93
C ASP A 143 3.35 -6.29 29.95
N VAL A 144 3.18 -6.75 28.70
CA VAL A 144 2.44 -6.02 27.65
C VAL A 144 0.97 -5.88 28.03
N PHE A 145 0.31 -6.99 28.41
CA PHE A 145 -1.10 -6.98 28.79
C PHE A 145 -1.34 -6.21 30.10
N LYS A 146 -0.41 -6.27 31.05
CA LYS A 146 -0.46 -5.46 32.27
C LYS A 146 -0.40 -3.97 31.93
N ARG A 147 0.54 -3.56 31.09
CA ARG A 147 0.67 -2.17 30.63
C ARG A 147 -0.57 -1.69 29.87
N MET A 148 -1.16 -2.55 29.05
CA MET A 148 -2.42 -2.28 28.36
C MET A 148 -3.59 -2.10 29.34
N TRP A 149 -3.68 -2.95 30.37
CA TRP A 149 -4.68 -2.81 31.41
C TRP A 149 -4.49 -1.53 32.23
N ASP A 150 -3.26 -1.18 32.58
CA ASP A 150 -2.94 0.08 33.27
C ASP A 150 -3.36 1.29 32.44
N TYR A 151 -3.18 1.24 31.12
CA TYR A 151 -3.64 2.27 30.20
C TYR A 151 -5.18 2.37 30.17
N MET A 152 -5.86 1.23 30.02
CA MET A 152 -7.32 1.17 29.94
C MET A 152 -7.99 1.54 31.27
N SER A 153 -7.41 1.13 32.40
CA SER A 153 -7.92 1.42 33.75
C SER A 153 -7.86 2.91 34.09
N LYS A 154 -6.83 3.62 33.62
CA LYS A 154 -6.69 5.08 33.78
C LYS A 154 -7.67 5.87 32.91
N ARG A 155 -8.29 5.24 31.91
CA ARG A 155 -9.09 5.90 30.86
C ARG A 155 -10.40 5.16 30.66
N PRO A 156 -11.42 5.40 31.51
CA PRO A 156 -12.71 4.72 31.36
C PRO A 156 -13.44 5.07 30.05
N ASP A 157 -13.04 6.17 29.37
CA ASP A 157 -13.58 6.57 28.07
C ASP A 157 -13.23 5.63 26.92
N VAL A 158 -12.28 4.71 27.10
CA VAL A 158 -11.93 3.73 26.06
C VAL A 158 -12.87 2.54 26.03
N PHE A 159 -13.61 2.27 27.11
CA PHE A 159 -14.57 1.18 27.14
C PHE A 159 -15.87 1.59 26.45
N VAL A 160 -16.51 0.64 25.78
CA VAL A 160 -17.81 0.83 25.11
C VAL A 160 -18.86 -0.08 25.74
N ASN A 161 -20.12 0.35 25.75
CA ASN A 161 -21.20 -0.44 26.34
C ASN A 161 -21.84 -1.41 25.34
N LYS A 162 -21.77 -1.09 24.04
CA LYS A 162 -22.30 -1.90 22.95
C LYS A 162 -21.24 -2.15 21.88
N THR A 163 -21.31 -3.30 21.23
CA THR A 163 -20.38 -3.69 20.16
C THR A 163 -20.52 -2.77 18.95
N GLU A 164 -21.74 -2.35 18.61
CA GLU A 164 -22.02 -1.45 17.48
C GLU A 164 -21.38 -0.08 17.68
N GLU A 165 -21.36 0.44 18.91
CA GLU A 165 -20.70 1.68 19.27
C GLU A 165 -19.18 1.57 19.10
N GLY A 166 -18.60 0.43 19.52
CA GLY A 166 -17.20 0.10 19.31
C GLY A 166 -16.83 0.11 17.82
N ILE A 167 -17.62 -0.55 16.99
CA ILE A 167 -17.40 -0.60 15.53
C ILE A 167 -17.54 0.79 14.90
N ALA A 168 -18.56 1.56 15.27
CA ALA A 168 -18.74 2.92 14.78
C ALA A 168 -17.58 3.85 15.21
N ARG A 169 -16.96 3.59 16.37
CA ARG A 169 -15.77 4.31 16.83
C ARG A 169 -14.52 3.91 16.05
N VAL A 170 -14.33 2.62 15.74
CA VAL A 170 -13.23 2.17 14.88
C VAL A 170 -13.34 2.79 13.49
N LYS A 171 -14.55 2.85 12.91
CA LYS A 171 -14.80 3.48 11.60
C LYS A 171 -14.50 4.99 11.57
N ARG A 172 -14.58 5.68 12.72
CA ARG A 172 -14.21 7.10 12.83
C ARG A 172 -12.69 7.33 12.81
N GLY A 173 -11.88 6.28 12.97
CA GLY A 173 -10.43 6.35 13.03
C GLY A 173 -9.88 6.50 14.46
N ASP A 174 -8.55 6.36 14.59
CA ASP A 174 -7.77 6.55 15.83
C ASP A 174 -8.20 5.72 17.05
N TYR A 175 -8.97 4.64 16.82
CA TYR A 175 -9.41 3.72 17.87
C TYR A 175 -9.32 2.26 17.42
N ALA A 176 -8.70 1.41 18.24
CA ALA A 176 -8.64 -0.04 18.06
C ALA A 176 -9.58 -0.74 19.05
N PHE A 177 -10.47 -1.58 18.54
CA PHE A 177 -11.43 -2.30 19.35
C PHE A 177 -11.01 -3.77 19.50
N ILE A 178 -10.77 -4.19 20.74
CA ILE A 178 -10.36 -5.56 21.05
C ILE A 178 -11.61 -6.38 21.36
N LEU A 179 -11.83 -7.42 20.56
CA LEU A 179 -13.05 -8.22 20.57
C LEU A 179 -12.73 -9.70 20.23
N GLU A 180 -13.67 -10.61 20.49
CA GLU A 180 -13.46 -12.06 20.31
C GLU A 180 -13.25 -12.44 18.82
N SER A 181 -12.41 -13.43 18.52
CA SER A 181 -11.99 -13.73 17.14
C SER A 181 -13.15 -13.99 16.18
N THR A 182 -14.16 -14.75 16.62
CA THR A 182 -15.38 -15.08 15.86
C THR A 182 -16.18 -13.84 15.50
N TRP A 183 -16.38 -12.93 16.47
CA TRP A 183 -17.04 -11.66 16.24
C TRP A 183 -16.21 -10.76 15.30
N ASN A 184 -14.88 -10.84 15.38
CA ASN A 184 -14.01 -10.03 14.54
C ASN A 184 -14.14 -10.44 13.09
N GLU A 185 -14.06 -11.76 12.84
CA GLU A 185 -14.27 -12.35 11.53
C GLU A 185 -15.66 -12.02 10.99
N TYR A 186 -16.70 -12.14 11.81
CA TYR A 186 -18.06 -11.79 11.42
C TYR A 186 -18.21 -10.33 10.92
N TYR A 187 -17.66 -9.35 11.64
CA TYR A 187 -17.78 -7.94 11.25
C TYR A 187 -16.85 -7.55 10.11
N THR A 188 -15.62 -8.10 10.06
CA THR A 188 -14.66 -7.85 8.97
C THR A 188 -15.12 -8.47 7.65
N GLN A 189 -15.78 -9.64 7.70
CA GLN A 189 -16.36 -10.28 6.52
C GLN A 189 -17.53 -9.49 5.93
N ARG A 190 -18.33 -8.81 6.76
CA ARG A 190 -19.48 -8.02 6.32
C ARG A 190 -19.14 -6.58 5.94
N ASN A 191 -18.16 -5.99 6.62
CA ASN A 191 -17.73 -4.61 6.41
C ASN A 191 -16.26 -4.61 5.98
N CYS A 192 -16.02 -4.41 4.68
CA CYS A 192 -14.65 -4.43 4.14
C CYS A 192 -13.81 -3.19 4.52
N ASP A 193 -14.39 -2.21 5.22
CA ASP A 193 -13.65 -1.07 5.80
C ASP A 193 -12.91 -1.44 7.10
N LEU A 194 -13.21 -2.60 7.66
CA LEU A 194 -12.60 -3.11 8.89
C LEU A 194 -11.51 -4.12 8.53
N MET A 195 -10.40 -4.10 9.25
CA MET A 195 -9.34 -5.10 9.12
C MET A 195 -9.01 -5.72 10.48
N ARG A 196 -8.71 -7.02 10.48
CA ARG A 196 -8.16 -7.70 11.65
C ARG A 196 -6.65 -7.47 11.69
N VAL A 197 -6.16 -7.00 12.83
CA VAL A 197 -4.73 -6.79 13.10
C VAL A 197 -4.27 -7.76 14.20
N GLY A 198 -3.10 -8.36 14.02
CA GLY A 198 -2.48 -9.26 15.00
C GLY A 198 -3.05 -10.69 15.07
N GLY A 199 -2.50 -11.46 16.01
CA GLY A 199 -2.88 -12.85 16.29
C GLY A 199 -3.94 -12.99 17.40
N LEU A 200 -4.22 -14.24 17.78
CA LEU A 200 -5.07 -14.54 18.93
C LEU A 200 -4.31 -14.24 20.24
N LEU A 201 -4.92 -13.45 21.12
CA LEU A 201 -4.32 -13.11 22.43
C LEU A 201 -4.53 -14.19 23.49
N ASP A 202 -5.56 -15.00 23.31
CA ASP A 202 -5.92 -16.10 24.19
C ASP A 202 -6.67 -17.17 23.39
N SER A 203 -6.66 -18.40 23.89
CA SER A 203 -7.38 -19.53 23.33
C SER A 203 -8.56 -19.90 24.24
N LYS A 204 -9.69 -19.21 24.07
CA LYS A 204 -10.95 -19.53 24.74
C LYS A 204 -11.96 -20.12 23.75
N GLY A 205 -12.84 -20.99 24.22
CA GLY A 205 -13.92 -21.58 23.44
C GLY A 205 -15.30 -21.25 24.02
N TYR A 206 -16.31 -21.23 23.16
CA TYR A 206 -17.71 -21.16 23.59
C TYR A 206 -18.16 -22.52 24.10
N GLY A 207 -18.86 -22.53 25.23
CA GLY A 207 -19.41 -23.73 25.85
C GLY A 207 -20.85 -23.50 26.28
N ILE A 208 -21.63 -24.58 26.35
CA ILE A 208 -23.00 -24.55 26.86
C ILE A 208 -22.97 -25.05 28.30
N GLY A 209 -23.40 -24.20 29.23
CA GLY A 209 -23.55 -24.57 30.64
C GLY A 209 -24.90 -25.25 30.87
N LEU A 210 -24.87 -26.45 31.45
CA LEU A 210 -26.07 -27.19 31.86
C LEU A 210 -26.07 -27.36 33.39
N PRO A 211 -27.24 -27.42 34.04
CA PRO A 211 -27.32 -27.67 35.48
C PRO A 211 -26.72 -29.03 35.85
N SER A 212 -26.17 -29.13 37.06
CA SER A 212 -25.56 -30.37 37.54
C SER A 212 -26.58 -31.51 37.56
N GLY A 213 -26.24 -32.66 36.97
CA GLY A 213 -27.09 -33.85 36.91
C GLY A 213 -27.71 -34.19 35.55
N THR A 214 -27.64 -33.31 34.54
CA THR A 214 -28.24 -33.56 33.20
C THR A 214 -27.31 -34.30 32.22
N GLN A 215 -26.46 -35.21 32.71
CA GLN A 215 -25.51 -35.97 31.88
C GLN A 215 -26.11 -36.77 30.71
N PRO A 216 -27.25 -37.49 30.86
CA PRO A 216 -27.79 -38.30 29.75
C PRO A 216 -28.36 -37.45 28.61
N ILE A 217 -28.88 -36.25 28.90
CA ILE A 217 -29.37 -35.32 27.87
C ILE A 217 -28.19 -34.73 27.08
N MET A 218 -27.03 -34.61 27.72
CA MET A 218 -25.85 -34.02 27.12
C MET A 218 -25.38 -34.83 25.89
N THR A 219 -25.46 -36.16 25.93
CA THR A 219 -25.01 -37.03 24.82
C THR A 219 -25.86 -36.90 23.56
N GLU A 220 -27.18 -36.75 23.70
CA GLU A 220 -28.07 -36.49 22.56
C GLU A 220 -27.84 -35.09 22.00
N LEU A 221 -27.74 -34.09 22.87
CA LEU A 221 -27.46 -32.71 22.50
C LEU A 221 -26.13 -32.57 21.74
N TRP A 222 -25.10 -33.35 22.10
CA TRP A 222 -23.79 -33.30 21.46
C TRP A 222 -23.83 -33.69 19.97
N GLN A 223 -24.67 -34.64 19.55
CA GLN A 223 -24.76 -35.02 18.14
C GLN A 223 -25.39 -33.91 17.31
N GLU A 224 -26.51 -33.36 17.77
CA GLU A 224 -27.19 -32.23 17.13
C GLU A 224 -26.30 -30.98 17.06
N LEU A 225 -25.61 -30.67 18.16
CA LEU A 225 -24.68 -29.54 18.21
C LEU A 225 -23.54 -29.69 17.21
N LYS A 226 -22.98 -30.89 17.02
CA LYS A 226 -21.92 -31.11 16.03
C LYS A 226 -22.39 -30.80 14.61
N LEU A 227 -23.64 -31.14 14.28
CA LEU A 227 -24.21 -30.83 12.97
C LEU A 227 -24.46 -29.32 12.84
N ALA A 228 -25.09 -28.71 13.84
CA ALA A 228 -25.36 -27.27 13.88
C ALA A 228 -24.07 -26.44 13.80
N LEU A 229 -23.02 -26.84 14.50
CA LEU A 229 -21.72 -26.15 14.49
C LEU A 229 -21.07 -26.21 13.10
N ARG A 230 -21.15 -27.35 12.41
CA ARG A 230 -20.66 -27.47 11.02
C ARG A 230 -21.39 -26.51 10.09
N CYS A 231 -22.70 -26.42 10.22
CA CYS A 231 -23.50 -25.47 9.44
C CYS A 231 -23.14 -24.01 9.77
N ALA A 232 -22.94 -23.69 11.05
CA ALA A 232 -22.58 -22.33 11.48
C ALA A 232 -21.19 -21.90 10.97
N VAL A 233 -20.19 -22.79 11.02
CA VAL A 233 -18.84 -22.51 10.49
C VAL A 233 -18.91 -22.29 8.98
N ARG A 234 -19.65 -23.12 8.25
CA ARG A 234 -19.85 -22.95 6.81
C ARG A 234 -20.52 -21.60 6.49
N TRP A 235 -21.55 -21.23 7.25
CA TRP A 235 -22.25 -19.97 7.06
C TRP A 235 -21.35 -18.74 7.27
N LEU A 236 -20.46 -18.78 8.27
CA LEU A 236 -19.48 -17.71 8.47
C LEU A 236 -18.53 -17.57 7.28
N GLN A 237 -18.09 -18.68 6.68
CA GLN A 237 -17.17 -18.64 5.54
C GLN A 237 -17.80 -18.11 4.24
N GLU A 238 -19.11 -18.33 4.04
CA GLU A 238 -19.83 -17.92 2.82
C GLU A 238 -20.04 -16.39 2.72
N ALA A 239 -19.93 -15.65 3.83
CA ALA A 239 -20.18 -14.20 3.88
C ALA A 239 -18.91 -13.33 3.74
N ALA A 240 -17.75 -13.92 3.41
CA ALA A 240 -16.49 -13.18 3.42
C ALA A 240 -16.38 -12.12 2.30
N CYS A 241 -15.96 -10.91 2.64
CA CYS A 241 -15.40 -9.95 1.68
C CYS A 241 -14.33 -10.67 0.86
N GLY A 242 -14.60 -10.90 -0.43
CA GLY A 242 -13.61 -11.44 -1.35
C GLY A 242 -12.35 -10.56 -1.41
N PRO A 243 -11.25 -11.06 -1.99
CA PRO A 243 -10.04 -10.27 -2.17
C PRO A 243 -10.37 -8.95 -2.90
N PRO A 244 -9.66 -7.85 -2.61
CA PRO A 244 -9.90 -6.56 -3.27
C PRO A 244 -9.77 -6.74 -4.79
N GLY A 245 -10.91 -6.75 -5.49
CA GLY A 245 -11.01 -7.05 -6.93
C GLY A 245 -12.06 -8.09 -7.32
N ALA A 246 -12.61 -8.86 -6.39
CA ALA A 246 -13.63 -9.89 -6.67
C ALA A 246 -15.06 -9.41 -6.36
N ARG A 247 -15.49 -8.25 -6.89
CA ARG A 247 -16.93 -7.96 -7.00
C ARG A 247 -17.46 -8.58 -8.29
N LYS A 248 -18.02 -9.79 -8.19
CA LYS A 248 -19.03 -10.27 -9.13
C LYS A 248 -20.33 -10.52 -8.39
N ALA A 249 -21.30 -9.66 -8.70
CA ALA A 249 -22.73 -9.93 -8.84
C ALA A 249 -23.38 -10.90 -7.83
N SER A 250 -24.00 -10.33 -6.81
CA SER A 250 -25.32 -10.77 -6.36
C SER A 250 -26.02 -9.62 -5.63
N GLY A 251 -27.02 -9.05 -6.29
CA GLY A 251 -27.73 -7.87 -5.82
C GLY A 251 -28.77 -7.44 -6.85
N GLY A 252 -29.60 -8.39 -7.26
CA GLY A 252 -30.79 -8.17 -8.06
C GLY A 252 -31.90 -9.03 -7.46
N SER A 253 -32.71 -8.40 -6.62
CA SER A 253 -34.07 -8.82 -6.25
C SER A 253 -34.97 -7.64 -6.55
#